data_AF-A0A258BWP0-F1
#
_entry.id   AF-A0A258BWP0-F1
#
_cell.length_a   1.000
_cell.length_b   1.000
_cell.length_c   1.000
_cell.angle_alpha   90.00
_cell.angle_beta   90.00
_cell.angle_gamma   90.00
#
_symmetry.space_group_name_H-M   'P 1'
#
loop_
_entity.id
_entity.type
_entity.pdbx_description
1 polymer ?
#
loop_
_entity_poly.entity_id
_entity_poly.type
_entity_poly.pdbx_seq_one_letter_code
_entity_poly.pdbx_strand_id
1 'polypeptide(L)'
;MANNLPIPLEQGALPDMLQAEVARAAEYAKASRSPATRRAYASDWEIFTLWCDERGIESLPATPAAVAIFLSSQADSGLKKPTIGRRLAAIGYHHRQAGFDPPQERTGGAAIKLVLEGIRNEKKHERPDRKRPADADMLRDMLRTIEGDDLRATRDRAVLAIGMAAALRRSGLTANPMSDRAVARLVQRCAAAAGFDPTDYAGHSLRSGFLTEAARQGASIFKMRDVSRHKSVQVLSDYVRDFEMFRDHAGAKFL
;
A
#
# COMPACT_ATOMS: atom_id res chain seq x y z
N MET A 1 -30.49 14.55 -12.79
CA MET A 1 -30.11 14.13 -11.42
C MET A 1 -28.91 13.21 -11.54
N ALA A 2 -27.76 13.62 -10.98
CA ALA A 2 -26.49 12.93 -11.20
C ALA A 2 -26.37 11.66 -10.33
N ASN A 3 -26.08 10.55 -10.99
CA ASN A 3 -25.94 9.21 -10.44
C ASN A 3 -24.83 9.18 -9.34
N ASN A 4 -25.22 9.00 -8.08
CA ASN A 4 -24.31 9.08 -6.92
C ASN A 4 -24.17 7.72 -6.18
N LEU A 5 -24.68 6.65 -6.78
CA LEU A 5 -24.49 5.27 -6.32
C LEU A 5 -23.42 4.59 -7.19
N PRO A 6 -22.42 3.91 -6.58
CA PRO A 6 -21.31 3.27 -7.30
C PRO A 6 -21.67 1.92 -7.94
N ILE A 7 -22.96 1.64 -8.11
CA ILE A 7 -23.50 0.45 -8.77
C ILE A 7 -24.67 0.96 -9.62
N PRO A 8 -24.79 0.58 -10.90
CA PRO A 8 -26.00 0.81 -11.67
C PRO A 8 -26.99 -0.24 -11.18
N LEU A 9 -27.69 0.11 -10.11
CA LEU A 9 -29.00 -0.49 -9.90
C LEU A 9 -29.86 0.11 -11.01
N GLU A 10 -30.44 -0.72 -11.87
CA GLU A 10 -31.53 -0.28 -12.74
C GLU A 10 -32.61 0.34 -11.83
N GLN A 11 -32.61 1.67 -11.72
CA GLN A 11 -33.59 2.40 -10.94
C GLN A 11 -34.86 2.44 -11.78
N GLY A 12 -35.70 1.41 -11.66
CA GLY A 12 -37.13 1.70 -11.59
C GLY A 12 -37.29 2.76 -10.50
N ALA A 13 -37.80 3.94 -10.86
CA ALA A 13 -37.76 5.12 -10.00
C ALA A 13 -38.21 4.77 -8.57
N LEU A 14 -37.23 4.74 -7.65
CA LEU A 14 -37.51 4.42 -6.25
C LEU A 14 -38.42 5.54 -5.69
N PRO A 15 -39.43 5.21 -4.88
CA PRO A 15 -40.33 6.21 -4.30
C PRO A 15 -39.57 7.32 -3.56
N ASP A 16 -40.01 8.58 -3.71
CA ASP A 16 -39.36 9.76 -3.11
C ASP A 16 -39.21 9.67 -1.57
N MET A 17 -40.07 8.89 -0.91
CA MET A 17 -39.97 8.60 0.51
C MET A 17 -38.69 7.87 0.94
N LEU A 18 -37.94 7.26 0.00
CA LEU A 18 -36.70 6.52 0.26
C LEU A 18 -35.42 7.32 -0.03
N GLN A 19 -35.52 8.62 -0.34
CA GLN A 19 -34.35 9.43 -0.72
C GLN A 19 -33.29 9.51 0.40
N ALA A 20 -33.71 9.51 1.67
CA ALA A 20 -32.80 9.53 2.81
C ALA A 20 -32.02 8.20 2.93
N GLU A 21 -32.68 7.07 2.72
CA GLU A 21 -32.11 5.72 2.72
C GLU A 21 -31.17 5.54 1.53
N VAL A 22 -31.51 6.05 0.35
CA VAL A 22 -30.65 6.07 -0.84
C VAL A 22 -29.38 6.89 -0.57
N ALA A 23 -29.49 8.06 0.05
CA ALA A 23 -28.34 8.87 0.43
C ALA A 23 -27.43 8.14 1.42
N ARG A 24 -28.00 7.49 2.45
CA ARG A 24 -27.26 6.68 3.41
C ARG A 24 -26.59 5.46 2.78
N ALA A 25 -27.26 4.76 1.88
CA ALA A 25 -26.69 3.65 1.12
C ALA A 25 -25.50 4.10 0.27
N ALA A 26 -25.61 5.28 -0.38
CA ALA A 26 -24.50 5.88 -1.10
C ALA A 26 -23.32 6.26 -0.19
N GLU A 27 -23.57 6.75 1.02
CA GLU A 27 -22.52 7.03 2.01
C GLU A 27 -21.80 5.75 2.46
N TYR A 28 -22.53 4.67 2.75
CA TYR A 28 -21.92 3.38 3.07
C TYR A 28 -21.11 2.83 1.90
N ALA A 29 -21.62 2.97 0.68
CA ALA A 29 -20.90 2.55 -0.52
C ALA A 29 -19.62 3.38 -0.74
N LYS A 30 -19.66 4.70 -0.49
CA LYS A 30 -18.48 5.59 -0.50
C LYS A 30 -17.47 5.25 0.60
N ALA A 31 -17.94 4.79 1.77
CA ALA A 31 -17.11 4.39 2.91
C ALA A 31 -16.45 3.00 2.74
N SER A 32 -16.89 2.20 1.77
CA SER A 32 -16.32 0.87 1.48
C SER A 32 -14.82 0.89 1.17
N ARG A 33 -14.28 2.03 0.72
CA ARG A 33 -12.86 2.20 0.37
C ARG A 33 -12.25 3.40 1.06
N SER A 34 -11.01 3.23 1.52
CA SER A 34 -10.27 4.32 2.16
C SER A 34 -10.05 5.50 1.20
N PRO A 35 -9.96 6.75 1.69
CA PRO A 35 -9.64 7.91 0.86
C PRO A 35 -8.34 7.76 0.06
N ALA A 36 -7.36 7.04 0.61
CA ALA A 36 -6.09 6.76 -0.08
C ALA A 36 -6.30 5.83 -1.29
N THR A 37 -7.13 4.79 -1.14
CA THR A 37 -7.48 3.88 -2.24
C THR A 37 -8.23 4.61 -3.35
N ARG A 38 -9.16 5.51 -2.98
CA ARG A 38 -9.92 6.32 -3.96
C ARG A 38 -8.99 7.20 -4.80
N ARG A 39 -8.06 7.92 -4.17
CA ARG A 39 -7.07 8.75 -4.89
C ARG A 39 -6.16 7.91 -5.78
N ALA A 40 -5.72 6.75 -5.29
CA ALA A 40 -4.90 5.83 -6.05
C ALA A 40 -5.62 5.33 -7.31
N TYR A 41 -6.90 4.98 -7.20
CA TYR A 41 -7.70 4.53 -8.35
C TYR A 41 -7.98 5.66 -9.33
N ALA A 42 -8.28 6.87 -8.86
CA ALA A 42 -8.47 8.03 -9.73
C ALA A 42 -7.22 8.32 -10.57
N SER A 43 -6.04 8.36 -9.93
CA SER A 43 -4.77 8.55 -10.64
C SER A 43 -4.44 7.40 -11.59
N ASP A 44 -4.70 6.15 -11.21
CA ASP A 44 -4.50 5.01 -12.11
C ASP A 44 -5.44 5.07 -13.33
N TRP A 45 -6.66 5.56 -13.16
CA TRP A 45 -7.64 5.75 -14.22
C TRP A 45 -7.24 6.85 -15.20
N GLU A 46 -6.75 7.99 -14.71
CA GLU A 46 -6.18 9.06 -15.54
C GLU A 46 -5.04 8.54 -16.42
N ILE A 47 -4.16 7.70 -15.87
CA ILE A 47 -3.05 7.13 -16.65
C ILE A 47 -3.55 6.18 -17.75
N PHE A 48 -4.56 5.37 -17.44
CA PHE A 48 -5.13 4.45 -18.43
C PHE A 48 -5.89 5.20 -19.53
N THR A 49 -6.71 6.19 -19.18
CA THR A 49 -7.46 7.01 -20.14
C THR A 49 -6.53 7.78 -21.05
N LEU A 50 -5.47 8.42 -20.53
CA LEU A 50 -4.45 9.07 -21.35
C LEU A 50 -3.79 8.09 -22.33
N TRP A 51 -3.40 6.90 -21.86
CA TRP A 51 -2.79 5.87 -22.72
C TRP A 51 -3.71 5.42 -23.85
N CYS A 52 -5.01 5.33 -23.56
CA CYS A 52 -6.07 5.03 -24.52
C CYS A 52 -6.25 6.15 -25.54
N ASP A 53 -6.34 7.40 -25.08
CA ASP A 53 -6.56 8.59 -25.91
C ASP A 53 -5.41 8.78 -26.91
N GLU A 54 -4.16 8.61 -26.47
CA GLU A 54 -2.97 8.64 -27.32
C GLU A 54 -2.99 7.62 -28.47
N ARG A 55 -3.80 6.56 -28.34
CA ARG A 55 -3.88 5.43 -29.30
C ARG A 55 -5.22 5.36 -30.02
N GLY A 56 -6.14 6.30 -29.75
CA GLY A 56 -7.50 6.26 -30.29
C GLY A 56 -8.29 5.04 -29.84
N ILE A 57 -8.01 4.50 -28.64
CA ILE A 57 -8.70 3.34 -28.06
C ILE A 57 -9.77 3.84 -27.10
N GLU A 58 -10.96 3.25 -27.15
CA GLU A 58 -12.02 3.54 -26.19
C GLU A 58 -11.65 3.02 -24.79
N SER A 59 -11.56 3.93 -23.82
CA SER A 59 -11.21 3.61 -22.43
C SER A 59 -12.39 3.08 -21.61
N LEU A 60 -13.62 3.32 -22.05
CA LEU A 60 -14.84 2.90 -21.36
C LEU A 60 -16.00 2.75 -22.35
N PRO A 61 -16.47 1.53 -22.64
CA PRO A 61 -16.02 0.25 -22.11
C PRO A 61 -14.78 -0.29 -22.82
N ALA A 62 -13.64 -0.34 -22.11
CA ALA A 62 -12.41 -0.91 -22.64
C ALA A 62 -12.55 -2.40 -22.99
N THR A 63 -11.87 -2.81 -24.08
CA THR A 63 -11.77 -4.22 -24.45
C THR A 63 -10.76 -4.95 -23.56
N PRO A 64 -10.92 -6.26 -23.33
CA PRO A 64 -9.93 -7.03 -22.58
C PRO A 64 -8.53 -7.01 -23.20
N ALA A 65 -8.45 -6.96 -24.54
CA ALA A 65 -7.20 -6.84 -25.27
C ALA A 65 -6.48 -5.51 -25.00
N ALA A 66 -7.21 -4.38 -25.03
CA ALA A 66 -6.63 -3.07 -24.72
C ALA A 66 -6.04 -3.03 -23.31
N VAL A 67 -6.76 -3.58 -22.32
CA VAL A 67 -6.27 -3.66 -20.94
C VAL A 67 -5.05 -4.57 -20.84
N ALA A 68 -5.04 -5.72 -21.52
CA ALA A 68 -3.89 -6.61 -21.53
C ALA A 68 -2.63 -5.91 -22.09
N ILE A 69 -2.74 -5.23 -23.23
CA ILE A 69 -1.64 -4.47 -23.85
C ILE A 69 -1.17 -3.34 -22.93
N PHE A 70 -2.09 -2.60 -22.32
CA PHE A 70 -1.76 -1.56 -21.35
C PHE A 70 -0.93 -2.13 -20.20
N LEU A 71 -1.38 -3.22 -19.56
CA LEU A 71 -0.67 -3.82 -18.43
C LEU A 71 0.72 -4.34 -18.80
N SER A 72 0.88 -4.90 -20.01
CA SER A 72 2.21 -5.26 -20.54
C SER A 72 3.11 -4.03 -20.67
N SER A 73 2.63 -2.94 -21.29
CA SER A 73 3.42 -1.71 -21.43
C SER A 73 3.87 -1.12 -20.09
N GLN A 74 3.06 -1.29 -19.04
CA GLN A 74 3.41 -0.87 -17.68
C GLN A 74 4.49 -1.77 -17.06
N ALA A 75 4.50 -3.06 -17.38
CA ALA A 75 5.57 -3.97 -16.95
C ALA A 75 6.89 -3.62 -17.64
N ASP A 76 6.85 -3.34 -18.95
CA ASP A 76 7.99 -2.95 -19.78
C ASP A 76 8.59 -1.62 -19.32
N SER A 77 7.76 -0.69 -18.87
CA SER A 77 8.21 0.57 -18.25
C SER A 77 8.79 0.38 -16.83
N GLY A 78 8.98 -0.85 -16.38
CA GLY A 78 9.60 -1.17 -15.09
C GLY A 78 8.67 -1.12 -13.87
N LEU A 79 7.35 -0.97 -14.03
CA LEU A 79 6.46 -0.94 -12.87
C LEU A 79 6.36 -2.29 -12.17
N LYS A 80 6.29 -2.23 -10.83
CA LYS A 80 6.21 -3.41 -9.97
C LYS A 80 4.83 -4.08 -10.03
N LYS A 81 4.80 -5.41 -9.88
CA LYS A 81 3.58 -6.25 -9.92
C LYS A 81 2.41 -5.70 -9.08
N PRO A 82 2.60 -5.23 -7.83
CA PRO A 82 1.50 -4.69 -7.03
C PRO A 82 0.86 -3.44 -7.66
N THR A 83 1.66 -2.59 -8.32
CA THR A 83 1.16 -1.39 -9.01
C THR A 83 0.34 -1.79 -10.24
N ILE A 84 0.81 -2.76 -11.02
CA ILE A 84 0.10 -3.28 -12.20
C ILE A 84 -1.25 -3.89 -11.78
N GLY A 85 -1.26 -4.73 -10.73
CA GLY A 85 -2.50 -5.30 -10.20
C GLY A 85 -3.47 -4.23 -9.67
N ARG A 86 -2.95 -3.17 -9.03
CA ARG A 86 -3.77 -2.04 -8.56
C ARG A 86 -4.40 -1.27 -9.72
N ARG A 87 -3.67 -1.04 -10.82
CA ARG A 87 -4.19 -0.41 -12.04
C ARG A 87 -5.31 -1.21 -12.67
N LEU A 88 -5.16 -2.54 -12.80
CA LEU A 88 -6.27 -3.39 -13.27
C LEU A 88 -7.50 -3.27 -12.37
N ALA A 89 -7.31 -3.26 -11.05
CA ALA A 89 -8.41 -3.10 -10.10
C ALA A 89 -9.09 -1.73 -10.23
N ALA A 90 -8.33 -0.66 -10.49
CA ALA A 90 -8.87 0.67 -10.77
C ALA A 90 -9.69 0.68 -12.06
N ILE A 91 -9.18 0.11 -13.16
CA ILE A 91 -9.91 -0.02 -14.43
C ILE A 91 -11.23 -0.75 -14.22
N GLY A 92 -11.20 -1.92 -13.58
CA GLY A 92 -12.42 -2.69 -13.31
C GLY A 92 -13.38 -1.98 -12.35
N TYR A 93 -12.87 -1.14 -11.43
CA TYR A 93 -13.72 -0.30 -10.56
C TYR A 93 -14.46 0.78 -11.35
N HIS A 94 -13.78 1.49 -12.25
CA HIS A 94 -14.40 2.52 -13.08
C HIS A 94 -15.44 1.95 -14.06
N HIS A 95 -15.18 0.75 -14.60
CA HIS A 95 -16.17 0.03 -15.43
C HIS A 95 -17.45 -0.29 -14.65
N ARG A 96 -17.33 -0.87 -13.46
CA ARG A 96 -18.50 -1.16 -12.61
C ARG A 96 -19.29 0.09 -12.25
N GLN A 97 -18.60 1.18 -11.93
CA GLN A 97 -19.28 2.44 -11.60
C GLN A 97 -20.03 3.04 -12.80
N ALA A 98 -19.56 2.80 -14.02
CA ALA A 98 -20.24 3.21 -15.25
C ALA A 98 -21.27 2.19 -15.75
N GLY A 99 -21.40 1.05 -15.08
CA GLY A 99 -22.35 0.00 -15.42
C GLY A 99 -21.94 -0.97 -16.50
N PHE A 100 -20.65 -1.06 -16.74
CA PHE A 100 -20.08 -2.09 -17.59
C PHE A 100 -19.48 -3.20 -16.76
N ASP A 101 -19.59 -4.42 -17.27
CA ASP A 101 -18.77 -5.53 -16.79
C ASP A 101 -17.28 -5.16 -16.91
N PRO A 102 -16.48 -5.40 -15.86
CA PRO A 102 -15.05 -5.18 -15.94
C PRO A 102 -14.39 -5.96 -17.08
N PRO A 103 -13.33 -5.43 -17.73
CA PRO A 103 -12.65 -6.11 -18.83
C PRO A 103 -12.12 -7.51 -18.48
N GLN A 104 -11.75 -7.77 -17.22
CA GLN A 104 -11.32 -9.10 -16.78
C GLN A 104 -12.45 -10.13 -16.58
N GLU A 105 -13.69 -9.68 -16.55
CA GLU A 105 -14.91 -10.49 -16.39
C GLU A 105 -15.65 -10.67 -17.72
N ARG A 106 -15.37 -9.85 -18.74
CA ARG A 106 -15.91 -9.96 -20.10
C ARG A 106 -15.29 -11.12 -20.89
N THR A 107 -15.98 -11.55 -21.96
CA THR A 107 -15.43 -12.47 -22.97
C THR A 107 -14.09 -11.96 -23.50
N GLY A 108 -13.04 -12.78 -23.40
CA GLY A 108 -11.66 -12.39 -23.71
C GLY A 108 -10.82 -11.95 -22.49
N GLY A 109 -11.42 -11.83 -21.30
CA GLY A 109 -10.72 -11.50 -20.05
C GLY A 109 -9.62 -12.50 -19.65
N ALA A 110 -9.63 -13.71 -20.20
CA ALA A 110 -8.54 -14.69 -20.03
C ALA A 110 -7.18 -14.16 -20.53
N ALA A 111 -7.16 -13.30 -21.56
CA ALA A 111 -5.94 -12.68 -22.05
C ALA A 111 -5.24 -11.83 -20.98
N ILE A 112 -6.01 -11.09 -20.18
CA ILE A 112 -5.48 -10.29 -19.06
C ILE A 112 -4.83 -11.21 -18.01
N LYS A 113 -5.47 -12.34 -17.71
CA LYS A 113 -4.94 -13.32 -16.74
C LYS A 113 -3.61 -13.90 -17.21
N LEU A 114 -3.51 -14.29 -18.48
CA LEU A 114 -2.29 -14.81 -19.09
C LEU A 114 -1.16 -13.77 -19.08
N VAL A 115 -1.45 -12.52 -19.42
CA VAL A 115 -0.46 -11.42 -19.36
C VAL A 115 0.04 -11.20 -17.93
N LEU A 116 -0.86 -11.13 -16.94
CA LEU A 116 -0.46 -10.98 -15.54
C LEU A 116 0.39 -12.16 -15.03
N GLU A 117 0.09 -13.37 -15.50
CA GLU A 117 0.88 -14.55 -15.21
C GLU A 117 2.28 -14.48 -15.84
N GLY A 118 2.38 -14.05 -17.11
CA GLY A 118 3.65 -13.76 -17.78
C GLY A 118 4.50 -12.75 -17.00
N ILE A 119 3.92 -11.59 -16.68
CA ILE A 119 4.57 -10.53 -15.87
C ILE A 119 5.02 -11.08 -14.52
N ARG A 120 4.20 -11.92 -13.88
CA ARG A 120 4.55 -12.53 -12.59
C ARG A 120 5.75 -13.46 -12.71
N ASN A 121 5.83 -14.26 -13.77
CA ASN A 121 6.88 -15.25 -14.01
C ASN A 121 8.20 -14.59 -14.41
N GLU A 122 8.17 -13.63 -15.33
CA GLU A 122 9.35 -12.88 -15.77
C GLU A 122 9.99 -12.14 -14.59
N LYS A 123 9.16 -11.42 -13.82
CA LYS A 123 9.62 -10.68 -12.64
C LYS A 123 9.71 -11.56 -11.38
N LYS A 124 9.74 -12.89 -11.49
CA LYS A 124 9.77 -13.82 -10.33
C LYS A 124 11.00 -13.60 -9.45
N HIS A 125 12.12 -13.24 -10.05
CA HIS A 125 13.39 -13.00 -9.36
C HIS A 125 13.57 -11.57 -8.85
N GLU A 126 12.63 -10.65 -9.15
CA GLU A 126 12.64 -9.31 -8.54
C GLU A 126 12.35 -9.44 -7.04
N ARG A 127 13.36 -9.20 -6.21
CA ARG A 127 13.16 -9.08 -4.76
C ARG A 127 12.30 -7.84 -4.49
N PRO A 128 11.31 -7.90 -3.58
CA PRO A 128 10.58 -6.71 -3.17
C PRO A 128 11.54 -5.67 -2.58
N ASP A 129 11.44 -4.41 -3.02
CA ASP A 129 12.14 -3.29 -2.39
C ASP A 129 11.59 -3.05 -0.98
N ARG A 130 12.13 -3.80 -0.01
CA ARG A 130 11.83 -3.61 1.40
C ARG A 130 12.71 -2.47 1.89
N LYS A 131 12.07 -1.36 2.30
CA LYS A 131 12.80 -0.29 3.00
C LYS A 131 13.48 -0.86 4.23
N ARG A 132 14.69 -0.36 4.51
CA ARG A 132 15.50 -0.86 5.60
C ARG A 132 14.75 -0.67 6.93
N PRO A 133 14.72 -1.68 7.81
CA PRO A 133 14.23 -1.53 9.16
C PRO A 133 15.01 -0.43 9.87
N ALA A 134 14.32 0.46 10.58
CA ALA A 134 14.95 1.36 11.54
C ALA A 134 15.14 0.63 12.86
N ASP A 135 16.22 -0.14 12.98
CA ASP A 135 16.53 -0.87 14.20
C ASP A 135 16.91 0.07 15.37
N ALA A 136 17.10 -0.50 16.55
CA ALA A 136 17.25 0.26 17.79
C ALA A 136 18.53 1.14 17.80
N ASP A 137 19.63 0.67 17.20
CA ASP A 137 20.86 1.44 17.07
C ASP A 137 20.66 2.62 16.12
N MET A 138 20.10 2.37 14.94
CA MET A 138 19.86 3.42 13.95
C MET A 138 18.83 4.46 14.43
N LEU A 139 17.82 4.04 15.18
CA LEU A 139 16.88 4.97 15.82
C LEU A 139 17.60 5.90 16.81
N ARG A 140 18.54 5.37 17.59
CA ARG A 140 19.35 6.19 18.51
C ARG A 140 20.18 7.22 17.75
N ASP A 141 20.79 6.85 16.64
CA ASP A 141 21.55 7.78 15.81
C ASP A 141 20.65 8.85 15.19
N MET A 142 19.49 8.48 14.65
CA MET A 142 18.50 9.46 14.15
C MET A 142 18.02 10.42 15.25
N LEU A 143 17.78 9.94 16.47
CA LEU A 143 17.35 10.79 17.58
C LEU A 143 18.43 11.81 17.99
N ARG A 144 19.72 11.43 17.93
CA ARG A 144 20.86 12.32 18.23
C ARG A 144 20.99 13.48 17.23
N THR A 145 20.50 13.32 16.00
CA THR A 145 20.52 14.40 14.98
C THR A 145 19.50 15.52 15.25
N ILE A 146 18.54 15.29 16.14
CA ILE A 146 17.52 16.30 16.47
C ILE A 146 18.07 17.20 17.56
N GLU A 147 18.51 18.40 17.18
CA GLU A 147 19.02 19.42 18.07
C GLU A 147 17.89 20.33 18.61
N GLY A 148 18.14 20.96 19.77
CA GLY A 148 17.24 21.92 20.40
C GLY A 148 16.11 21.31 21.23
N ASP A 149 15.43 22.13 22.02
CA ASP A 149 14.34 21.72 22.92
C ASP A 149 13.02 22.46 22.63
N ASP A 150 12.87 22.92 21.39
CA ASP A 150 11.60 23.49 20.95
C ASP A 150 10.52 22.41 20.78
N LEU A 151 9.28 22.87 20.55
CA LEU A 151 8.14 21.98 20.34
C LEU A 151 8.33 21.05 19.13
N ARG A 152 9.07 21.49 18.11
CA ARG A 152 9.32 20.72 16.90
C ARG A 152 10.30 19.58 17.17
N ALA A 153 11.39 19.84 17.87
CA ALA A 153 12.37 18.85 18.29
C ALA A 153 11.74 17.80 19.20
N THR A 154 10.95 18.25 20.19
CA THR A 154 10.20 17.36 21.09
C THR A 154 9.23 16.45 20.31
N ARG A 155 8.45 17.03 19.38
CA ARG A 155 7.54 16.27 18.51
C ARG A 155 8.28 15.27 17.64
N ASP A 156 9.35 15.68 16.98
CA ASP A 156 10.09 14.85 16.03
C ASP A 156 10.73 13.65 16.78
N ARG A 157 11.30 13.86 17.98
CA ARG A 157 11.77 12.79 18.88
C ARG A 157 10.64 11.84 19.26
N ALA A 158 9.50 12.38 19.69
CA ALA A 158 8.34 11.58 20.09
C ALA A 158 7.80 10.73 18.94
N VAL A 159 7.70 11.29 17.72
CA VAL A 159 7.22 10.55 16.54
C VAL A 159 8.15 9.38 16.21
N LEU A 160 9.47 9.58 16.24
CA LEU A 160 10.42 8.50 15.98
C LEU A 160 10.38 7.41 17.06
N ALA A 161 10.40 7.80 18.33
CA ALA A 161 10.37 6.87 19.46
C ALA A 161 9.06 6.08 19.54
N ILE A 162 7.91 6.76 19.47
CA ILE A 162 6.59 6.13 19.50
C ILE A 162 6.36 5.29 18.25
N GLY A 163 6.80 5.76 17.07
CA GLY A 163 6.66 5.02 15.82
C GLY A 163 7.37 3.68 15.85
N MET A 164 8.53 3.60 16.53
CA MET A 164 9.21 2.34 16.83
C MET A 164 8.45 1.54 17.90
N ALA A 165 8.26 2.10 19.10
CA ALA A 165 7.74 1.36 20.25
C ALA A 165 6.33 0.77 20.01
N ALA A 166 5.46 1.50 19.32
CA ALA A 166 4.07 1.13 19.12
C ALA A 166 3.79 0.52 17.73
N ALA A 167 4.82 0.34 16.89
CA ALA A 167 4.70 -0.27 15.57
C ALA A 167 3.52 0.28 14.74
N LEU A 168 3.30 1.59 14.85
CA LEU A 168 2.01 2.20 14.51
C LEU A 168 1.67 1.99 13.04
N ARG A 169 0.47 1.46 12.80
CA ARG A 169 -0.24 1.62 11.53
C ARG A 169 -1.13 2.83 11.66
N ARG A 170 -1.24 3.65 10.60
CA ARG A 170 -2.08 4.85 10.52
C ARG A 170 -3.29 4.75 11.45
N SER A 171 -3.26 5.47 12.56
CA SER A 171 -4.32 5.57 13.54
C SER A 171 -4.64 7.05 13.76
N GLY A 172 -5.91 7.40 13.63
CA GLY A 172 -6.42 8.73 13.94
C GLY A 172 -6.48 8.92 15.46
N LEU A 173 -5.31 9.04 16.10
CA LEU A 173 -5.22 9.35 17.53
C LEU A 173 -5.72 10.77 17.83
N THR A 174 -5.76 11.63 16.80
CA THR A 174 -6.26 13.00 16.88
C THR A 174 -7.17 13.30 15.67
N ALA A 175 -8.00 14.33 15.79
CA ALA A 175 -8.88 14.79 14.71
C ALA A 175 -8.10 15.28 13.47
N ASN A 176 -6.90 15.81 13.68
CA ASN A 176 -5.96 16.21 12.62
C ASN A 176 -4.64 15.45 12.79
N PRO A 177 -4.58 14.17 12.37
CA PRO A 177 -3.38 13.37 12.50
C PRO A 177 -2.30 13.84 11.51
N MET A 178 -1.04 13.72 11.91
CA MET A 178 0.07 13.94 11.00
C MET A 178 -0.02 12.98 9.82
N SER A 179 0.20 13.47 8.59
CA SER A 179 0.12 12.60 7.41
C SER A 179 1.26 11.57 7.39
N ASP A 180 0.99 10.38 6.84
CA ASP A 180 2.02 9.35 6.62
C ASP A 180 3.23 9.90 5.83
N ARG A 181 2.99 10.86 4.93
CA ARG A 181 4.04 11.52 4.14
C ARG A 181 4.91 12.42 5.00
N ALA A 182 4.33 13.12 5.99
CA ALA A 182 5.09 13.92 6.94
C ALA A 182 5.96 13.02 7.85
N VAL A 183 5.43 11.89 8.31
CA VAL A 183 6.22 10.88 9.04
C VAL A 183 7.37 10.37 8.18
N ALA A 184 7.10 9.98 6.93
CA ALA A 184 8.14 9.47 6.02
C ALA A 184 9.23 10.51 5.77
N ARG A 185 8.87 11.78 5.53
CA ARG A 185 9.84 12.87 5.37
C ARG A 185 10.66 13.12 6.63
N LEU A 186 10.07 12.98 7.82
CA LEU A 186 10.82 13.09 9.07
C LEU A 186 11.86 11.98 9.17
N VAL A 187 11.46 10.73 8.97
CA VAL A 187 12.39 9.57 8.99
C VAL A 187 13.52 9.78 7.99
N GLN A 188 13.21 10.17 6.75
CA GLN A 188 14.21 10.41 5.70
C GLN A 188 15.17 11.55 6.07
N ARG A 189 14.66 12.65 6.63
CA ARG A 189 15.51 13.76 7.10
C ARG A 189 16.47 13.32 8.19
N CYS A 190 15.98 12.60 9.21
CA CYS A 190 16.83 12.14 10.31
C CYS A 190 17.81 11.05 9.85
N ALA A 191 17.42 10.18 8.93
CA ALA A 191 18.30 9.19 8.32
C ALA A 191 19.46 9.87 7.57
N ALA A 192 19.15 10.88 6.74
CA ALA A 192 20.18 11.65 6.03
C ALA A 192 21.12 12.38 7.01
N ALA A 193 20.57 13.01 8.06
CA ALA A 193 21.37 13.69 9.06
C ALA A 193 22.28 12.72 9.87
N ALA A 194 21.87 11.45 10.01
CA ALA A 194 22.65 10.40 10.66
C ALA A 194 23.62 9.69 9.71
N GLY A 195 23.75 10.13 8.45
CA GLY A 195 24.68 9.58 7.47
C GLY A 195 24.17 8.36 6.70
N PHE A 196 22.87 8.06 6.76
CA PHE A 196 22.25 6.98 5.98
C PHE A 196 21.64 7.50 4.68
N ASP A 197 21.50 6.63 3.66
CA ASP A 197 20.80 6.99 2.41
C ASP A 197 19.29 7.13 2.67
N PRO A 198 18.70 8.34 2.60
CA PRO A 198 17.28 8.54 2.87
C PRO A 198 16.34 7.77 1.93
N THR A 199 16.80 7.38 0.74
CA THR A 199 15.99 6.64 -0.22
C THR A 199 15.68 5.21 0.25
N ASP A 200 16.49 4.66 1.17
CA ASP A 200 16.27 3.36 1.78
C ASP A 200 15.17 3.36 2.85
N TYR A 201 14.65 4.53 3.23
CA TYR A 201 13.73 4.68 4.36
C TYR A 201 12.38 5.28 3.98
N ALA A 202 11.36 4.91 4.75
CA ALA A 202 10.01 5.46 4.64
C ALA A 202 9.28 5.39 5.99
N GLY A 203 8.04 5.89 6.07
CA GLY A 203 7.25 5.86 7.30
C GLY A 203 7.04 4.45 7.88
N HIS A 204 7.11 3.39 7.06
CA HIS A 204 7.02 2.01 7.53
C HIS A 204 8.35 1.43 8.05
N SER A 205 9.49 2.11 7.88
CA SER A 205 10.79 1.65 8.39
C SER A 205 10.81 1.50 9.91
N LEU A 206 10.11 2.38 10.65
CA LEU A 206 9.97 2.28 12.12
C LEU A 206 9.21 1.01 12.54
N ARG A 207 8.13 0.69 11.83
CA ARG A 207 7.33 -0.51 12.10
C ARG A 207 8.08 -1.80 11.76
N SER A 208 8.84 -1.81 10.66
CA SER A 208 9.73 -2.92 10.31
C SER A 208 10.89 -3.04 11.32
N GLY A 209 11.42 -1.91 11.79
CA GLY A 209 12.41 -1.84 12.87
C GLY A 209 11.92 -2.54 14.14
N PHE A 210 10.73 -2.19 14.60
CA PHE A 210 10.10 -2.82 15.76
C PHE A 210 10.01 -4.33 15.62
N LEU A 211 9.52 -4.82 14.47
CA LEU A 211 9.35 -6.26 14.25
C LEU A 211 10.69 -6.99 14.22
N THR A 212 11.70 -6.37 13.64
CA THR A 212 13.07 -6.92 13.61
C THR A 212 13.64 -7.01 15.03
N GLU A 213 13.52 -5.93 15.81
CA GLU A 213 13.98 -5.90 17.20
C GLU A 213 13.21 -6.87 18.10
N ALA A 214 11.88 -6.92 17.97
CA ALA A 214 11.07 -7.84 18.74
C ALA A 214 11.44 -9.31 18.44
N ALA A 215 11.72 -9.65 17.18
CA ALA A 215 12.22 -10.97 16.80
C ALA A 215 13.61 -11.24 17.40
N ARG A 216 14.54 -10.28 17.33
CA ARG A 216 15.89 -10.39 17.95
C ARG A 216 15.81 -10.64 19.46
N GLN A 217 14.85 -10.01 20.13
CA GLN A 217 14.60 -10.19 21.57
C GLN A 217 13.80 -11.47 21.90
N GLY A 218 13.54 -12.34 20.91
CA GLY A 218 12.84 -13.60 21.11
C GLY A 218 11.34 -13.45 21.40
N ALA A 219 10.73 -12.31 21.05
CA ALA A 219 9.29 -12.14 21.20
C ALA A 219 8.53 -13.13 20.29
N SER A 220 7.48 -13.74 20.81
CA SER A 220 6.64 -14.63 20.00
C SER A 220 5.91 -13.86 18.90
N ILE A 221 5.64 -14.54 17.78
CA ILE A 221 4.90 -13.94 16.67
C ILE A 221 3.53 -13.39 17.12
N PHE A 222 2.88 -14.02 18.10
CA PHE A 222 1.63 -13.53 18.67
C PHE A 222 1.79 -12.19 19.39
N LYS A 223 2.81 -12.04 20.25
CA LYS A 223 3.11 -10.75 20.91
C LYS A 223 3.45 -9.66 19.89
N MET A 224 4.25 -10.00 18.88
CA MET A 224 4.58 -9.08 17.78
C MET A 224 3.32 -8.66 17.01
N ARG A 225 2.39 -9.58 16.79
CA ARG A 225 1.10 -9.34 16.12
C ARG A 225 0.22 -8.40 16.94
N ASP A 226 0.15 -8.58 18.25
CA ASP A 226 -0.73 -7.79 19.12
C ASP A 226 -0.33 -6.31 19.11
N VAL A 227 0.97 -6.01 19.15
CA VAL A 227 1.48 -4.64 19.06
C VAL A 227 1.36 -4.09 17.65
N SER A 228 1.86 -4.85 16.65
CA SER A 228 1.93 -4.35 15.29
C SER A 228 0.60 -4.37 14.55
N ARG A 229 -0.41 -5.11 15.03
CA ARG A 229 -1.73 -5.30 14.39
C ARG A 229 -1.67 -5.88 12.98
N HIS A 230 -0.66 -6.70 12.69
CA HIS A 230 -0.64 -7.47 11.43
C HIS A 230 -1.77 -8.50 11.43
N LYS A 231 -2.53 -8.57 10.33
CA LYS A 231 -3.61 -9.57 10.21
C LYS A 231 -3.09 -10.97 9.94
N SER A 232 -1.92 -11.08 9.32
CA SER A 232 -1.34 -12.35 8.89
C SER A 232 -0.04 -12.63 9.64
N VAL A 233 0.01 -13.79 10.27
CA VAL A 233 1.20 -14.36 10.92
C VAL A 233 2.26 -14.69 9.87
N GLN A 234 1.85 -15.06 8.64
CA GLN A 234 2.77 -15.35 7.54
C GLN A 234 3.61 -14.13 7.13
N VAL A 235 3.08 -12.92 7.29
CA VAL A 235 3.86 -11.69 7.02
C VAL A 235 4.89 -11.45 8.11
N LEU A 236 4.61 -11.88 9.34
CA LEU A 236 5.51 -11.73 10.48
C LEU A 236 6.62 -12.78 10.49
N SER A 237 6.38 -13.97 9.91
CA SER A 237 7.36 -15.06 9.90
C SER A 237 8.64 -14.71 9.14
N ASP A 238 8.59 -13.79 8.18
CA ASP A 238 9.79 -13.29 7.50
C ASP A 238 10.76 -12.62 8.47
N TYR A 239 10.26 -11.79 9.40
CA TYR A 239 11.10 -11.10 10.39
C TYR A 239 11.74 -12.06 11.39
N VAL A 240 11.07 -13.17 11.71
CA VAL A 240 11.60 -14.20 12.60
C VAL A 240 12.60 -15.10 11.87
N ARG A 241 12.30 -15.52 10.65
CA ARG A 241 13.19 -16.36 9.82
C ARG A 241 14.52 -15.68 9.53
N ASP A 242 14.51 -14.37 9.23
CA ASP A 242 15.73 -13.61 8.99
C ASP A 242 16.66 -13.59 10.23
N PHE A 243 16.09 -13.62 11.44
CA PHE A 243 16.86 -13.73 12.69
C PHE A 243 17.33 -15.17 12.97
N GLU A 244 16.43 -16.15 12.83
CA GLU A 244 16.74 -17.57 13.05
C GLU A 244 17.79 -18.10 12.06
N MET A 245 17.93 -17.52 10.87
CA MET A 245 18.96 -17.92 9.90
C MET A 245 20.40 -17.79 10.45
N PHE A 246 20.63 -16.91 11.42
CA PHE A 246 21.95 -16.67 12.02
C PHE A 246 22.10 -17.25 13.43
N ARG A 247 21.00 -17.60 14.11
CA ARG A 247 21.02 -18.17 15.45
C ARG A 247 20.80 -19.68 15.35
N ASP A 248 21.71 -20.47 15.93
CA ASP A 248 21.66 -21.94 15.88
C ASP A 248 21.73 -22.51 14.45
N HIS A 249 22.45 -21.82 13.54
CA HIS A 249 22.66 -22.29 12.18
C HIS A 249 23.20 -23.73 12.22
N ALA A 250 22.57 -24.66 11.49
CA ALA A 250 22.91 -26.09 11.53
C ALA A 250 24.40 -26.37 11.25
N GLY A 251 25.03 -25.51 10.44
CA GLY A 251 26.47 -25.53 10.15
C GLY A 251 27.42 -25.04 11.25
N ALA A 252 26.93 -24.34 12.28
CA ALA A 252 27.76 -23.84 13.38
C ALA A 252 28.28 -24.95 14.31
N LYS A 253 27.75 -26.17 14.17
CA LYS A 253 28.23 -27.37 14.88
C LYS A 253 29.13 -28.26 14.01
N PHE A 254 29.40 -27.89 12.75
CA PHE A 254 30.22 -28.64 11.80
C PHE A 254 31.58 -28.00 11.52
N LEU A 255 31.86 -26.81 12.06
CA LEU A 255 33.13 -26.08 12.01
C LEU A 255 33.68 -25.92 13.43
#